data_AF-A0A1Z8S855-F1
#
_entry.id   AF-A0A1Z8S855-F1
#
_cell.length_a   1.000
_cell.length_b   1.000
_cell.length_c   1.000
_cell.angle_alpha   90.00
_cell.angle_beta   90.00
_cell.angle_gamma   90.00
#
_symmetry.space_group_name_H-M   'P 1'
#
loop_
_entity.id
_entity.type
_entity.pdbx_description
1 polymer ?
#
loop_
_entity_poly.entity_id
_entity_poly.type
_entity_poly.pdbx_seq_one_letter_code
_entity_poly.pdbx_strand_id
1 'polypeptide(L)'
;MSDNKIIQIDSSQKNSFQVTWDMGRRCNFDCTYCPDHRHNNSSSHASLETLIKTSKFVFDYKKLIDQYSVTPKEWMIGFTGGEPTNNPNLLDMCQYINEQNDPMLSVDVTSNGSFSEKYCERMYKLINKMTISYHCEANPKIKSRVLDRIYQVKDLKQKTSNGKFAKINLMIHADPNYWEECMGLVKRFQRDGIKFVPRIIGENYENSRYTHRYTPEQHQWFKDYWKEQNEIAQREREEEEIEKRRKTAEYEYKTETGAKTKSKSENMIETMRKMNNGTKQVKVNHSCKINKSIKKQDQTVNTRKELGRPCCGGGTMCTSNQSGKVSYAKQLPNTEFRDWGCLINWHWLHIEQEYDKILHHQTCRSTFGGKVGEIGTISDCEKIIDRLKKQFATGTMPVIKCPKKLCGCGLCISKAKNNEDITKLFYKTVKNLTPVLEGNLVDL
;
A
#
# COMPACT_ATOMS: atom_id res chain seq x y z
N MET A 1 1.95 -33.18 -1.05
CA MET A 1 2.64 -31.90 -0.78
C MET A 1 1.59 -30.81 -0.79
N SER A 2 1.57 -29.90 0.18
CA SER A 2 0.38 -29.09 0.47
C SER A 2 -0.01 -28.17 -0.70
N ASP A 3 -1.18 -28.43 -1.32
CA ASP A 3 -1.78 -27.62 -2.38
C ASP A 3 -1.98 -26.14 -1.99
N ASN A 4 -1.79 -25.75 -0.72
CA ASN A 4 -2.03 -24.40 -0.21
C ASN A 4 -0.83 -23.43 -0.33
N LYS A 5 0.29 -23.81 -0.96
CA LYS A 5 1.43 -22.88 -1.12
C LYS A 5 1.16 -21.87 -2.24
N ILE A 6 1.20 -20.58 -1.88
CA ILE A 6 1.09 -19.47 -2.85
C ILE A 6 2.26 -19.54 -3.84
N ILE A 7 1.95 -19.47 -5.14
CA ILE A 7 2.94 -19.43 -6.23
C ILE A 7 2.84 -18.15 -7.08
N GLN A 8 1.78 -17.37 -6.91
CA GLN A 8 1.53 -16.16 -7.69
C GLN A 8 0.76 -15.14 -6.86
N ILE A 9 1.07 -13.87 -7.09
CA ILE A 9 0.25 -12.71 -6.70
C ILE A 9 -0.08 -11.95 -7.98
N ASP A 10 -1.36 -11.71 -8.24
CA ASP A 10 -1.82 -10.98 -9.43
C ASP A 10 -2.37 -9.61 -8.99
N SER A 11 -1.73 -8.54 -9.45
CA SER A 11 -2.19 -7.17 -9.21
C SER A 11 -2.83 -6.52 -10.43
N SER A 12 -3.11 -7.26 -11.50
CA SER A 12 -3.73 -6.74 -12.72
C SER A 12 -5.11 -6.10 -12.46
N GLN A 13 -5.82 -6.57 -11.44
CA GLN A 13 -7.07 -5.95 -10.99
C GLN A 13 -6.88 -4.54 -10.39
N LYS A 14 -5.66 -4.22 -9.94
CA LYS A 14 -5.28 -2.91 -9.39
C LYS A 14 -4.47 -2.19 -10.45
N ASN A 15 -5.18 -1.65 -11.45
CA ASN A 15 -4.62 -0.90 -12.57
C ASN A 15 -4.02 0.45 -12.12
N SER A 16 -2.96 0.40 -11.30
CA SER A 16 -2.34 1.58 -10.69
C SER A 16 -0.81 1.61 -10.77
N PHE A 17 -0.26 2.81 -10.83
CA PHE A 17 1.17 3.11 -10.72
C PHE A 17 1.43 4.01 -9.49
N GLN A 18 2.40 3.65 -8.65
CA GLN A 18 2.68 4.38 -7.41
C GLN A 18 4.05 5.03 -7.46
N VAL A 19 4.10 6.31 -7.14
CA VAL A 19 5.33 7.05 -6.87
C VAL A 19 5.38 7.28 -5.37
N THR A 20 6.36 6.70 -4.69
CA THR A 20 6.62 7.00 -3.28
C THR A 20 7.78 7.98 -3.21
N TRP A 21 7.54 9.18 -2.72
CA TRP A 21 8.54 10.24 -2.67
C TRP A 21 8.89 10.55 -1.21
N ASP A 22 10.07 10.09 -0.80
CA ASP A 22 10.69 10.44 0.48
C ASP A 22 11.28 11.85 0.37
N MET A 23 10.69 12.80 1.07
CA MET A 23 10.99 14.24 1.00
C MET A 23 12.27 14.63 1.76
N GLY A 24 12.99 13.68 2.34
CA GLY A 24 14.18 13.87 3.17
C GLY A 24 13.94 13.48 4.62
N ARG A 25 14.97 13.55 5.45
CA ARG A 25 14.97 12.98 6.82
C ARG A 25 14.41 13.90 7.89
N ARG A 26 14.26 15.20 7.64
CA ARG A 26 13.85 16.13 8.70
C ARG A 26 12.46 15.77 9.23
N CYS A 27 12.38 15.44 10.51
CA CYS A 27 11.18 15.03 11.23
C CYS A 27 11.15 15.72 12.59
N ASN A 28 9.95 16.04 13.07
CA ASN A 28 9.73 16.58 14.41
C ASN A 28 9.38 15.50 15.44
N PHE A 29 9.48 14.22 15.06
CA PHE A 29 9.33 13.05 15.93
C PHE A 29 10.66 12.28 15.96
N ASP A 30 10.95 11.67 17.11
CA ASP A 30 12.16 10.88 17.35
C ASP A 30 11.78 9.48 17.85
N CYS A 31 11.04 8.75 17.02
CA CYS A 31 10.48 7.45 17.41
C CYS A 31 11.59 6.39 17.55
N THR A 32 11.57 5.61 18.61
CA THR A 32 12.62 4.62 18.93
C THR A 32 12.77 3.51 17.89
N TYR A 33 11.74 3.29 17.05
CA TYR A 33 11.70 2.31 15.97
C TYR A 33 11.91 2.91 14.57
N CYS A 34 12.16 4.22 14.48
CA CYS A 34 12.56 4.86 13.23
C CYS A 34 14.10 4.86 13.13
N PRO A 35 14.70 4.44 12.02
CA PRO A 35 16.16 4.40 11.90
C PRO A 35 16.75 5.73 11.42
N ASP A 36 17.90 6.15 11.93
CA ASP A 36 18.53 7.48 11.66
C ASP A 36 18.73 7.84 10.17
N HIS A 37 18.82 6.85 9.29
CA HIS A 37 18.92 7.09 7.85
C HIS A 37 17.58 7.46 7.21
N ARG A 38 16.47 7.43 7.98
CA ARG A 38 15.12 7.82 7.58
C ARG A 38 14.62 9.07 8.30
N HIS A 39 15.20 9.42 9.45
CA HIS A 39 14.80 10.61 10.19
C HIS A 39 15.96 11.28 10.93
N ASN A 40 15.86 12.60 11.09
CA ASN A 40 16.63 13.41 12.03
C ASN A 40 15.89 14.74 12.26
N ASN A 41 16.43 15.64 13.09
CA ASN A 41 15.83 16.96 13.35
C ASN A 41 16.49 18.12 12.58
N SER A 42 17.52 17.86 11.79
CA SER A 42 18.45 18.87 11.29
C SER A 42 18.58 18.96 9.78
N SER A 43 18.19 17.93 9.01
CA SER A 43 18.31 17.93 7.56
C SER A 43 17.61 19.14 6.93
N SER A 44 18.21 19.65 5.85
CA SER A 44 17.63 20.69 5.01
C SER A 44 16.49 20.14 4.16
N HIS A 45 15.54 21.01 3.82
CA HIS A 45 14.51 20.70 2.83
C HIS A 45 15.01 21.04 1.42
N ALA A 46 14.57 20.27 0.42
CA ALA A 46 14.81 20.60 -0.97
C ALA A 46 14.11 21.92 -1.37
N SER A 47 14.74 22.67 -2.27
CA SER A 47 14.13 23.88 -2.86
C SER A 47 12.92 23.52 -3.72
N LEU A 48 11.99 24.46 -3.87
CA LEU A 48 10.83 24.29 -4.74
C LEU A 48 11.23 24.01 -6.19
N GLU A 49 12.30 24.65 -6.68
CA GLU A 49 12.84 24.41 -8.02
C GLU A 49 13.24 22.94 -8.24
N THR A 50 14.00 22.37 -7.30
CA THR A 50 14.41 20.95 -7.38
C THR A 50 13.20 20.02 -7.31
N LEU A 51 12.22 20.33 -6.46
CA LEU A 51 10.97 19.56 -6.39
C LEU A 51 10.22 19.60 -7.72
N ILE A 52 10.05 20.78 -8.33
CA ILE A 52 9.40 20.93 -9.63
C ILE A 52 10.16 20.18 -10.74
N LYS A 53 11.49 20.29 -10.79
CA LYS A 53 12.34 19.53 -11.73
C LYS A 53 12.08 18.02 -11.59
N THR A 54 12.04 17.52 -10.36
CA THR A 54 11.81 16.11 -10.06
C THR A 54 10.39 15.68 -10.46
N SER A 55 9.38 16.53 -10.23
CA SER A 55 8.01 16.29 -10.67
C SER A 55 7.91 16.12 -12.18
N LYS A 56 8.59 16.96 -12.97
CA LYS A 56 8.63 16.85 -14.45
C LYS A 56 9.15 15.48 -14.89
N PHE A 57 10.26 15.03 -14.31
CA PHE A 57 10.77 13.67 -14.56
C PHE A 57 9.74 12.58 -14.22
N VAL A 58 9.03 12.71 -13.10
CA VAL A 58 7.99 11.75 -12.70
C VAL A 58 6.88 11.67 -13.75
N PHE A 59 6.43 12.80 -14.29
CA PHE A 59 5.45 12.85 -15.39
C PHE A 59 5.99 12.18 -16.66
N ASP A 60 7.23 12.49 -17.06
CA ASP A 60 7.86 11.90 -18.25
C ASP A 60 8.04 10.39 -18.12
N TYR A 61 8.48 9.93 -16.94
CA TYR A 61 8.62 8.51 -16.63
C TYR A 61 7.28 7.80 -16.72
N LYS A 62 6.23 8.36 -16.11
CA LYS A 62 4.88 7.78 -16.17
C LYS A 62 4.37 7.70 -17.61
N LYS A 63 4.49 8.78 -18.36
CA LYS A 63 4.07 8.83 -19.77
C LYS A 63 4.77 7.75 -20.59
N LEU A 64 6.08 7.55 -20.38
CA LEU A 64 6.85 6.53 -21.08
C LEU A 64 6.40 5.10 -20.70
N ILE A 65 6.18 4.82 -19.42
CA ILE A 65 5.69 3.50 -18.97
C ILE A 65 4.28 3.19 -19.52
N ASP A 66 3.41 4.19 -19.58
CA ASP A 66 2.03 4.02 -20.04
C ASP A 66 1.92 3.69 -21.54
N GLN A 67 2.86 4.16 -22.37
CA GLN A 67 2.91 3.81 -23.80
C GLN A 67 2.94 2.29 -24.03
N TYR A 68 3.56 1.56 -23.10
CA TYR A 68 3.72 0.11 -23.14
C TYR A 68 2.81 -0.62 -22.14
N SER A 69 1.95 0.09 -21.42
CA SER A 69 0.96 -0.55 -20.54
C SER A 69 -0.26 -1.00 -21.35
N VAL A 70 -0.81 -2.18 -21.04
CA VAL A 70 -2.02 -2.72 -21.70
C VAL A 70 -3.21 -1.77 -21.50
N THR A 71 -3.38 -1.30 -20.27
CA THR A 71 -4.38 -0.31 -19.88
C THR A 71 -3.68 0.92 -19.28
N PRO A 72 -4.14 2.15 -19.59
CA PRO A 72 -3.69 3.34 -18.88
C PRO A 72 -3.89 3.18 -17.37
N LYS A 73 -2.87 3.46 -16.57
CA LYS A 73 -2.90 3.26 -15.12
C LYS A 73 -3.30 4.54 -14.41
N GLU A 74 -4.29 4.46 -13.52
CA GLU A 74 -4.43 5.49 -12.48
C GLU A 74 -3.12 5.56 -11.71
N TRP A 75 -2.77 6.73 -11.18
CA TRP A 75 -1.50 6.83 -10.50
C TRP A 75 -1.50 7.79 -9.34
N MET A 76 -0.52 7.59 -8.47
CA MET A 76 -0.46 8.28 -7.21
C MET A 76 0.95 8.74 -6.94
N ILE A 77 1.09 10.01 -6.56
CA ILE A 77 2.31 10.55 -5.97
C ILE A 77 2.08 10.67 -4.46
N GLY A 78 2.74 9.80 -3.71
CA GLY A 78 2.65 9.72 -2.25
C GLY A 78 3.89 10.30 -1.58
N PHE A 79 3.70 11.41 -0.87
CA PHE A 79 4.75 12.07 -0.10
C PHE A 79 4.92 11.44 1.28
N THR A 80 6.17 11.14 1.63
CA THR A 80 6.59 10.53 2.90
C THR A 80 8.00 11.03 3.26
N GLY A 81 8.71 10.33 4.14
CA GLY A 81 10.12 10.59 4.50
C GLY A 81 10.25 10.73 6.00
N GLY A 82 10.97 11.76 6.44
CA GLY A 82 10.83 12.34 7.77
C GLY A 82 9.40 12.82 7.99
N GLU A 83 9.18 14.11 8.24
CA GLU A 83 7.83 14.66 8.28
C GLU A 83 7.61 15.58 7.08
N PRO A 84 6.89 15.14 6.03
CA PRO A 84 6.72 15.93 4.82
C PRO A 84 6.04 17.27 5.09
N THR A 85 5.15 17.37 6.09
CA THR A 85 4.47 18.64 6.42
C THR A 85 5.35 19.67 7.10
N ASN A 86 6.59 19.31 7.48
CA ASN A 86 7.60 20.27 7.91
C ASN A 86 8.31 20.94 6.72
N ASN A 87 8.24 20.37 5.51
CA ASN A 87 8.82 20.99 4.34
C ASN A 87 7.96 22.21 3.91
N PRO A 88 8.51 23.44 3.91
CA PRO A 88 7.75 24.64 3.59
C PRO A 88 7.19 24.64 2.16
N ASN A 89 7.82 23.88 1.25
CA ASN A 89 7.47 23.83 -0.16
C ASN A 89 6.46 22.71 -0.50
N LEU A 90 5.98 21.93 0.48
CA LEU A 90 5.07 20.81 0.21
C LEU A 90 3.77 21.26 -0.47
N LEU A 91 3.13 22.32 0.06
CA LEU A 91 1.84 22.76 -0.48
C LEU A 91 1.98 23.37 -1.88
N ASP A 92 3.04 24.14 -2.12
CA ASP A 92 3.30 24.74 -3.43
C ASP A 92 3.61 23.65 -4.48
N MET A 93 4.35 22.60 -4.08
CA MET A 93 4.57 21.43 -4.93
C MET A 93 3.25 20.68 -5.22
N CYS A 94 2.39 20.46 -4.22
CA CYS A 94 1.07 19.86 -4.44
C CYS A 94 0.21 20.72 -5.38
N GLN A 95 0.28 22.04 -5.26
CA GLN A 95 -0.40 22.96 -6.16
C GLN A 95 0.12 22.80 -7.60
N TYR A 96 1.43 22.85 -7.80
CA TYR A 96 2.05 22.63 -9.12
C TYR A 96 1.62 21.30 -9.77
N ILE A 97 1.55 20.23 -8.98
CA ILE A 97 1.10 18.92 -9.44
C ILE A 97 -0.38 18.94 -9.88
N ASN A 98 -1.25 19.59 -9.09
CA ASN A 98 -2.67 19.71 -9.45
C ASN A 98 -2.88 20.57 -10.71
N GLU A 99 -2.05 21.59 -10.94
CA GLU A 99 -2.08 22.43 -12.14
C GLU A 99 -1.75 21.67 -13.43
N GLN A 100 -1.21 20.45 -13.34
CA GLN A 100 -1.05 19.58 -14.51
C GLN A 100 -2.39 19.01 -15.01
N ASN A 101 -3.48 19.14 -14.23
CA ASN A 101 -4.84 18.77 -14.59
C ASN A 101 -4.99 17.32 -15.11
N ASP A 102 -4.20 16.38 -14.60
CA ASP A 102 -4.31 14.96 -14.94
C ASP A 102 -5.43 14.29 -14.11
N PRO A 103 -6.56 13.88 -14.73
CA PRO A 103 -7.69 13.29 -14.00
C PRO A 103 -7.38 11.89 -13.44
N MET A 104 -6.31 11.24 -13.90
CA MET A 104 -5.88 9.91 -13.43
C MET A 104 -4.90 9.99 -12.27
N LEU A 105 -4.43 11.19 -11.91
CA LEU A 105 -3.48 11.42 -10.84
C LEU A 105 -4.17 11.67 -9.50
N SER A 106 -3.65 11.04 -8.45
CA SER A 106 -3.98 11.33 -7.06
C SER A 106 -2.73 11.74 -6.28
N VAL A 107 -2.85 12.75 -5.44
CA VAL A 107 -1.81 13.12 -4.46
C VAL A 107 -2.14 12.49 -3.10
N ASP A 108 -1.16 11.80 -2.51
CA ASP A 108 -1.21 11.25 -1.16
C ASP A 108 -0.13 11.86 -0.26
N VAL A 109 -0.45 12.05 1.02
CA VAL A 109 0.52 12.50 2.03
C VAL A 109 0.45 11.57 3.24
N THR A 110 1.57 10.94 3.57
CA THR A 110 1.76 10.19 4.82
C THR A 110 2.48 11.08 5.84
N SER A 111 1.83 11.39 6.96
CA SER A 111 2.34 12.32 7.98
C SER A 111 2.10 11.77 9.40
N ASN A 112 2.87 12.24 10.37
CA ASN A 112 2.63 12.01 11.80
C ASN A 112 1.44 12.82 12.36
N GLY A 113 0.85 13.73 11.59
CA GLY A 113 -0.38 14.44 11.96
C GLY A 113 -0.19 15.59 12.95
N SER A 114 1.04 16.02 13.24
CA SER A 114 1.33 17.04 14.25
C SER A 114 1.07 18.49 13.82
N PHE A 115 0.63 18.70 12.59
CA PHE A 115 0.36 20.01 11.99
C PHE A 115 -0.88 20.73 12.57
N SER A 116 -0.98 22.03 12.27
CA SER A 116 -2.09 22.88 12.72
C SER A 116 -3.39 22.61 11.95
N GLU A 117 -4.51 23.04 12.53
CA GLU A 117 -5.83 22.93 11.91
C GLU A 117 -5.91 23.65 10.56
N LYS A 118 -5.43 24.90 10.51
CA LYS A 118 -5.38 25.71 9.29
C LYS A 118 -4.50 25.07 8.21
N TYR A 119 -3.38 24.46 8.61
CA TYR A 119 -2.53 23.73 7.67
C TYR A 119 -3.24 22.49 7.13
N CYS A 120 -3.94 21.74 7.99
CA CYS A 120 -4.76 20.60 7.59
C CYS A 120 -5.78 20.98 6.54
N GLU A 121 -6.50 22.09 6.71
CA GLU A 121 -7.52 22.54 5.74
C GLU A 121 -6.91 22.90 4.38
N ARG A 122 -5.79 23.63 4.37
CA ARG A 122 -5.07 24.00 3.15
C ARG A 122 -4.58 22.76 2.42
N MET A 123 -3.89 21.88 3.14
CA MET A 123 -3.37 20.63 2.60
C MET A 123 -4.50 19.73 2.09
N TYR A 124 -5.57 19.56 2.87
CA TYR A 124 -6.69 18.70 2.50
C TYR A 124 -7.34 19.15 1.20
N LYS A 125 -7.36 20.45 0.86
CA LYS A 125 -7.86 20.94 -0.44
C LYS A 125 -7.03 20.45 -1.63
N LEU A 126 -5.71 20.33 -1.45
CA LEU A 126 -4.74 20.03 -2.50
C LEU A 126 -4.48 18.54 -2.71
N ILE A 127 -4.91 17.68 -1.79
CA ILE A 127 -4.61 16.24 -1.87
C ILE A 127 -5.88 15.41 -1.97
N ASN A 128 -5.74 14.21 -2.55
CA ASN A 128 -6.83 13.24 -2.68
C ASN A 128 -6.81 12.26 -1.51
N LYS A 129 -5.62 11.92 -0.99
CA LYS A 129 -5.46 10.91 0.05
C LYS A 129 -4.56 11.43 1.16
N MET A 130 -4.90 11.07 2.40
CA MET A 130 -4.07 11.36 3.56
C MET A 130 -3.93 10.11 4.42
N THR A 131 -2.70 9.82 4.83
CA THR A 131 -2.40 8.82 5.84
C THR A 131 -1.82 9.49 7.07
N ILE A 132 -2.52 9.43 8.21
CA ILE A 132 -1.98 9.92 9.50
C ILE A 132 -1.45 8.73 10.28
N SER A 133 -0.19 8.79 10.69
CA SER A 133 0.45 7.78 11.55
C SER A 133 0.43 8.25 13.00
N TYR A 134 -0.28 7.54 13.87
CA TYR A 134 -0.31 7.83 15.31
C TYR A 134 0.83 7.10 16.03
N HIS A 135 1.66 7.86 16.74
CA HIS A 135 2.81 7.36 17.49
C HIS A 135 2.62 7.62 19.00
N CYS A 136 2.57 6.56 19.81
CA CYS A 136 2.33 6.63 21.25
C CYS A 136 3.49 7.23 22.06
N GLU A 137 4.72 7.18 21.52
CA GLU A 137 5.94 7.73 22.12
C GLU A 137 5.97 9.27 22.11
N ALA A 138 5.11 9.92 21.32
CA ALA A 138 5.05 11.37 21.24
C ALA A 138 4.56 11.99 22.56
N ASN A 139 4.96 13.25 22.81
CA ASN A 139 4.52 14.01 23.97
C ASN A 139 2.97 14.10 24.03
N PRO A 140 2.34 14.02 25.22
CA PRO A 140 0.88 14.07 25.37
C PRO A 140 0.17 15.21 24.64
N LYS A 141 0.73 16.43 24.63
CA LYS A 141 0.16 17.57 23.90
C LYS A 141 0.15 17.35 22.39
N ILE A 142 1.21 16.74 21.85
CA ILE A 142 1.31 16.39 20.43
C ILE A 142 0.32 15.27 20.12
N LYS A 143 0.22 14.23 20.95
CA LYS A 143 -0.74 13.13 20.76
C LYS A 143 -2.18 13.63 20.71
N SER A 144 -2.56 14.54 21.61
CA SER A 144 -3.88 15.18 21.56
C SER A 144 -4.13 15.88 20.23
N ARG A 145 -3.16 16.68 19.76
CA ARG A 145 -3.27 17.37 18.47
C ARG A 145 -3.40 16.40 17.29
N VAL A 146 -2.62 15.31 17.29
CA VAL A 146 -2.72 14.29 16.24
C VAL A 146 -4.12 13.67 16.23
N LEU A 147 -4.69 13.37 17.40
CA LEU A 147 -6.09 12.92 17.49
C LEU A 147 -7.04 13.97 16.94
N ASP A 148 -6.90 15.25 17.29
CA ASP A 148 -7.73 16.32 16.74
C ASP A 148 -7.66 16.38 15.21
N ARG A 149 -6.47 16.20 14.62
CA ARG A 149 -6.29 16.12 13.16
C ARG A 149 -6.95 14.88 12.55
N ILE A 150 -6.89 13.73 13.23
CA ILE A 150 -7.58 12.50 12.79
C ILE A 150 -9.10 12.72 12.71
N TYR A 151 -9.71 13.34 13.73
CA TYR A 151 -11.13 13.64 13.71
C TYR A 151 -11.47 14.76 12.72
N GLN A 152 -10.64 15.80 12.60
CA GLN A 152 -10.83 16.84 11.59
C GLN A 152 -10.86 16.24 10.18
N VAL A 153 -9.93 15.35 9.84
CA VAL A 153 -9.90 14.70 8.52
C VAL A 153 -11.11 13.78 8.31
N LYS A 154 -11.56 13.08 9.36
CA LYS A 154 -12.81 12.30 9.31
C LYS A 154 -14.00 13.20 8.97
N ASP A 155 -14.13 14.33 9.63
CA ASP A 155 -15.25 15.27 9.44
C ASP A 155 -15.19 15.94 8.07
N LEU A 156 -13.99 16.36 7.63
CA LEU A 156 -13.78 16.89 6.29
C LEU A 156 -14.17 15.86 5.22
N LYS A 157 -13.82 14.59 5.40
CA LYS A 157 -14.20 13.51 4.49
C LYS A 157 -15.72 13.32 4.41
N GLN A 158 -16.44 13.43 5.53
CA GLN A 158 -17.90 13.35 5.52
C GLN A 158 -18.55 14.54 4.80
N LYS A 159 -17.92 15.72 4.89
CA LYS A 159 -18.39 16.94 4.21
C LYS A 159 -18.06 16.99 2.72
N THR A 160 -17.00 16.31 2.28
CA THR A 160 -16.54 16.34 0.89
C THR A 160 -16.91 15.05 0.16
N SER A 161 -17.92 15.10 -0.71
CA SER A 161 -18.45 13.97 -1.50
C SER A 161 -17.46 13.36 -2.51
N ASN A 162 -16.32 14.01 -2.77
CA ASN A 162 -15.51 13.78 -3.96
C ASN A 162 -14.21 13.04 -3.67
N GLY A 163 -14.19 11.71 -3.84
CA GLY A 163 -12.95 10.93 -4.07
C GLY A 163 -11.86 10.99 -2.98
N LYS A 164 -12.09 11.69 -1.86
CA LYS A 164 -11.09 11.88 -0.80
C LYS A 164 -11.03 10.70 0.13
N PHE A 165 -9.81 10.31 0.46
CA PHE A 165 -9.53 9.15 1.29
C PHE A 165 -8.66 9.53 2.49
N ALA A 166 -9.02 9.00 3.64
CA ALA A 166 -8.25 9.13 4.86
C ALA A 166 -8.02 7.76 5.47
N LYS A 167 -6.79 7.47 5.85
CA LYS A 167 -6.38 6.23 6.52
C LYS A 167 -5.55 6.55 7.73
N ILE A 168 -5.78 5.82 8.82
CA ILE A 168 -4.94 5.93 10.01
C ILE A 168 -3.99 4.74 10.06
N ASN A 169 -2.69 5.00 10.19
CA ASN A 169 -1.73 3.98 10.61
C ASN A 169 -1.60 4.08 12.14
N LEU A 170 -2.01 3.05 12.86
CA LEU A 170 -1.84 3.01 14.31
C LEU A 170 -0.58 2.21 14.63
N MET A 171 0.48 2.89 15.05
CA MET A 171 1.77 2.27 15.36
C MET A 171 1.66 1.55 16.72
N ILE A 172 1.37 0.26 16.70
CA ILE A 172 1.10 -0.55 17.90
C ILE A 172 2.42 -0.84 18.59
N HIS A 173 2.59 -0.39 19.83
CA HIS A 173 3.86 -0.52 20.55
C HIS A 173 3.88 -1.72 21.48
N ALA A 174 5.04 -2.38 21.60
CA ALA A 174 5.19 -3.61 22.41
C ALA A 174 5.22 -3.37 23.93
N ASP A 175 5.79 -2.23 24.37
CA ASP A 175 5.77 -1.81 25.79
C ASP A 175 4.34 -1.87 26.38
N PRO A 176 4.14 -2.49 27.55
CA PRO A 176 2.81 -2.66 28.15
C PRO A 176 2.02 -1.36 28.36
N ASN A 177 2.67 -0.25 28.71
CA ASN A 177 1.98 1.02 28.95
C ASN A 177 1.43 1.60 27.64
N TYR A 178 2.25 1.56 26.58
CA TYR A 178 1.83 2.02 25.27
C TYR A 178 0.86 1.04 24.60
N TRP A 179 0.97 -0.26 24.85
CA TRP A 179 0.06 -1.27 24.33
C TRP A 179 -1.38 -0.99 24.76
N GLU A 180 -1.62 -0.67 26.04
CA GLU A 180 -2.95 -0.33 26.55
C GLU A 180 -3.51 0.93 25.88
N GLU A 181 -2.69 1.96 25.68
CA GLU A 181 -3.08 3.16 24.92
C GLU A 181 -3.47 2.80 23.48
N CYS A 182 -2.65 2.00 22.78
CA CYS A 182 -2.93 1.54 21.43
C CYS A 182 -4.24 0.76 21.35
N MET A 183 -4.50 -0.17 22.28
CA MET A 183 -5.74 -0.95 22.32
C MET A 183 -6.96 -0.11 22.67
N GLY A 184 -6.80 0.90 23.52
CA GLY A 184 -7.81 1.92 23.78
C GLY A 184 -8.20 2.68 22.49
N LEU A 185 -7.21 3.05 21.69
CA LEU A 185 -7.42 3.71 20.39
C LEU A 185 -8.04 2.79 19.35
N VAL A 186 -7.67 1.50 19.30
CA VAL A 186 -8.33 0.50 18.46
C VAL A 186 -9.83 0.49 18.74
N LYS A 187 -10.23 0.33 20.01
CA LYS A 187 -11.65 0.31 20.41
C LYS A 187 -12.35 1.63 20.08
N ARG A 188 -11.68 2.76 20.35
CA ARG A 188 -12.21 4.10 20.06
C ARG A 188 -12.44 4.30 18.56
N PHE A 189 -11.48 3.95 17.72
CA PHE A 189 -11.58 4.09 16.26
C PHE A 189 -12.63 3.17 15.66
N GLN A 190 -12.74 1.92 16.16
CA GLN A 190 -13.83 1.01 15.77
C GLN A 190 -15.20 1.59 16.11
N ARG A 191 -15.40 2.04 17.36
CA ARG A 191 -16.65 2.67 17.82
C ARG A 191 -17.02 3.88 16.96
N ASP A 192 -16.04 4.70 16.62
CA ASP A 192 -16.26 5.96 15.92
C ASP A 192 -16.25 5.81 14.38
N GLY A 193 -16.12 4.59 13.85
CA GLY A 193 -16.11 4.32 12.41
C GLY A 193 -14.87 4.87 11.68
N ILE A 194 -13.76 5.04 12.38
CA ILE A 194 -12.48 5.47 11.81
C ILE A 194 -11.75 4.24 11.27
N LYS A 195 -11.46 4.23 9.96
CA LYS A 195 -10.68 3.15 9.33
C LYS A 195 -9.19 3.30 9.68
N PHE A 196 -8.59 2.23 10.19
CA PHE A 196 -7.17 2.19 10.54
C PHE A 196 -6.50 0.89 10.11
N VAL A 197 -5.17 0.91 10.05
CA VAL A 197 -4.30 -0.26 9.88
C VAL A 197 -3.40 -0.35 11.10
N PRO A 198 -3.48 -1.42 11.92
CA PRO A 198 -2.53 -1.63 13.01
C PRO A 198 -1.17 -2.00 12.43
N ARG A 199 -0.16 -1.17 12.73
CA ARG A 199 1.21 -1.33 12.26
C ARG A 199 2.05 -1.91 13.38
N ILE A 200 2.67 -3.05 13.09
CA ILE A 200 3.72 -3.61 13.92
C ILE A 200 4.95 -2.73 13.76
N ILE A 201 5.59 -2.35 14.87
CA ILE A 201 6.82 -1.56 14.88
C ILE A 201 8.03 -2.44 15.16
N GLY A 202 9.22 -1.98 14.77
CA GLY A 202 10.47 -2.66 15.10
C GLY A 202 10.61 -4.09 14.57
N GLU A 203 10.04 -4.39 13.41
CA GLU A 203 10.01 -5.72 12.75
C GLU A 203 11.39 -6.16 12.16
N ASN A 204 12.46 -6.04 12.94
CA ASN A 204 13.78 -6.49 12.53
C ASN A 204 14.05 -7.94 12.96
N TYR A 205 14.73 -8.70 12.10
CA TYR A 205 15.22 -10.03 12.44
C TYR A 205 16.25 -9.95 13.55
N GLU A 206 17.19 -9.02 13.41
CA GLU A 206 18.25 -8.80 14.36
C GLU A 206 17.75 -7.98 15.55
N ASN A 207 18.33 -8.26 16.71
CA ASN A 207 18.13 -7.42 17.88
C ASN A 207 18.98 -6.15 17.66
N SER A 208 18.29 -5.01 17.57
CA SER A 208 18.88 -3.70 17.41
C SER A 208 18.14 -2.74 18.34
N ARG A 209 18.66 -1.53 18.53
CA ARG A 209 17.97 -0.49 19.31
C ARG A 209 16.58 -0.12 18.76
N TYR A 210 16.31 -0.42 17.49
CA TYR A 210 15.03 -0.16 16.82
C TYR A 210 14.02 -1.30 16.94
N THR A 211 14.43 -2.42 17.53
CA THR A 211 13.69 -3.66 17.51
C THR A 211 12.70 -3.72 18.67
N HIS A 212 11.44 -4.04 18.37
CA HIS A 212 10.40 -4.23 19.37
C HIS A 212 9.97 -5.69 19.38
N ARG A 213 9.86 -6.26 20.59
CA ARG A 213 9.52 -7.66 20.79
C ARG A 213 8.24 -7.74 21.58
N TYR A 214 7.24 -8.36 20.98
CA TYR A 214 5.90 -8.46 21.53
C TYR A 214 5.76 -9.76 22.31
N THR A 215 4.85 -9.77 23.28
CA THR A 215 4.50 -10.98 24.02
C THR A 215 3.68 -11.96 23.16
N PRO A 216 3.57 -13.23 23.55
CA PRO A 216 2.74 -14.21 22.85
C PRO A 216 1.27 -13.76 22.75
N GLU A 217 0.72 -13.12 23.77
CA GLU A 217 -0.65 -12.60 23.80
C GLU A 217 -0.83 -11.45 22.81
N GLN A 218 0.13 -10.51 22.79
CA GLN A 218 0.15 -9.42 21.82
C GLN A 218 0.25 -9.95 20.38
N HIS A 219 1.05 -10.99 20.15
CA HIS A 219 1.12 -11.69 18.87
C HIS A 219 -0.20 -12.33 18.50
N GLN A 220 -0.85 -13.02 19.44
CA GLN A 220 -2.12 -13.66 19.20
C GLN A 220 -3.18 -12.65 18.77
N TRP A 221 -3.20 -11.46 19.39
CA TRP A 221 -4.08 -10.37 18.97
C TRP A 221 -3.90 -10.00 17.48
N PHE A 222 -2.65 -9.88 17.01
CA PHE A 222 -2.40 -9.62 15.58
C PHE A 222 -2.84 -10.79 14.70
N LYS A 223 -2.58 -12.04 15.10
CA LYS A 223 -3.00 -13.24 14.34
C LYS A 223 -4.51 -13.25 14.17
N ASP A 224 -5.25 -13.00 15.24
CA ASP A 224 -6.71 -12.98 15.23
C ASP A 224 -7.24 -11.83 14.36
N TYR A 225 -6.69 -10.62 14.52
CA TYR A 225 -7.06 -9.45 13.72
C TYR A 225 -6.86 -9.71 12.22
N TRP A 226 -5.70 -10.21 11.81
CA TRP A 226 -5.40 -10.39 10.39
C TRP A 226 -6.11 -11.61 9.78
N LYS A 227 -6.38 -12.64 10.58
CA LYS A 227 -7.25 -13.75 10.17
C LYS A 227 -8.64 -13.23 9.81
N GLU A 228 -9.25 -12.45 10.71
CA GLU A 228 -10.56 -11.82 10.46
C GLU A 228 -10.51 -10.93 9.21
N GLN A 229 -9.45 -10.12 9.04
CA GLN A 229 -9.30 -9.26 7.87
C GLN A 229 -9.18 -10.05 6.56
N ASN A 230 -8.54 -11.22 6.57
CA ASN A 230 -8.46 -12.11 5.41
C ASN A 230 -9.83 -12.73 5.09
N GLU A 231 -10.58 -13.16 6.11
CA GLU A 231 -11.94 -13.68 5.93
C GLU A 231 -12.89 -12.60 5.37
N ILE A 232 -12.80 -11.36 5.87
CA ILE A 232 -13.53 -10.22 5.32
C ILE A 232 -13.14 -9.99 3.86
N ALA A 233 -11.85 -9.98 3.54
CA ALA A 233 -11.36 -9.74 2.19
C ALA A 233 -11.84 -10.81 1.20
N GLN A 234 -11.94 -12.05 1.65
CA GLN A 234 -12.48 -13.16 0.86
C GLN A 234 -13.97 -12.95 0.57
N ARG A 235 -14.78 -12.66 1.61
CA ARG A 235 -16.22 -12.40 1.45
C ARG A 235 -16.52 -11.20 0.57
N GLU A 236 -15.84 -10.06 0.80
CA GLU A 236 -16.00 -8.84 -0.01
C GLU A 236 -15.78 -9.13 -1.50
N ARG A 237 -14.81 -10.00 -1.83
CA ARG A 237 -14.53 -10.36 -3.23
C ARG A 237 -15.54 -11.32 -3.82
N GLU A 238 -16.02 -12.29 -3.04
CA GLU A 238 -17.09 -13.20 -3.47
C GLU A 238 -18.39 -12.43 -3.74
N GLU A 239 -18.74 -11.47 -2.89
CA GLU A 239 -19.88 -10.57 -3.08
C GLU A 239 -19.72 -9.69 -4.34
N GLU A 240 -18.55 -9.10 -4.56
CA GLU A 240 -18.24 -8.33 -5.77
C GLU A 240 -18.36 -9.19 -7.05
N GLU A 241 -17.92 -10.45 -7.01
CA GLU A 241 -18.02 -11.37 -8.15
C GLU A 241 -19.47 -11.79 -8.43
N ILE A 242 -20.25 -12.08 -7.39
CA ILE A 242 -21.69 -12.37 -7.51
C ILE A 242 -22.43 -11.18 -8.12
N GLU A 243 -22.15 -9.97 -7.64
CA GLU A 243 -22.78 -8.76 -8.14
C GLU A 243 -22.40 -8.47 -9.60
N LYS A 244 -21.14 -8.72 -9.99
CA LYS A 244 -20.73 -8.63 -11.41
C LYS A 244 -21.50 -9.62 -12.27
N ARG A 245 -21.61 -10.88 -11.86
CA ARG A 245 -22.37 -11.90 -12.59
C ARG A 245 -23.85 -11.52 -12.72
N ARG A 246 -24.44 -10.98 -11.66
CA ARG A 246 -25.83 -10.47 -11.67
C ARG A 246 -26.00 -9.37 -12.71
N LYS A 247 -25.10 -8.39 -12.74
CA LYS A 247 -25.14 -7.30 -13.73
C LYS A 247 -24.96 -7.79 -15.16
N THR A 248 -24.05 -8.74 -15.39
CA THR A 248 -23.85 -9.36 -16.71
C THR A 248 -25.11 -10.10 -17.16
N ALA A 249 -25.70 -10.93 -16.31
CA ALA A 249 -26.93 -11.66 -16.61
C ALA A 249 -28.12 -10.70 -16.85
N GLU A 250 -28.23 -9.61 -16.11
CA GLU A 250 -29.25 -8.58 -16.35
C GLU A 250 -29.04 -7.85 -17.68
N TYR A 251 -27.80 -7.59 -18.07
CA TYR A 251 -27.47 -7.00 -19.37
C TYR A 251 -27.81 -7.96 -20.50
N GLU A 252 -27.36 -9.22 -20.41
CA GLU A 252 -27.66 -10.28 -21.38
C GLU A 252 -29.18 -10.47 -21.52
N TYR A 253 -29.91 -10.56 -20.41
CA TYR A 253 -31.37 -10.63 -20.41
C TYR A 253 -32.03 -9.42 -21.08
N LYS A 254 -31.53 -8.18 -20.85
CA LYS A 254 -32.05 -6.98 -21.51
C LYS A 254 -31.75 -6.96 -23.01
N THR A 255 -30.59 -7.48 -23.43
CA THR A 255 -30.25 -7.62 -24.85
C THR A 255 -31.07 -8.72 -25.54
N GLU A 256 -31.39 -9.81 -24.84
CA GLU A 256 -32.22 -10.89 -25.35
C GLU A 256 -33.72 -10.54 -25.37
N THR A 257 -34.24 -9.85 -24.34
CA THR A 257 -35.65 -9.47 -24.23
C THR A 257 -36.03 -8.17 -24.96
N GLY A 258 -35.06 -7.48 -25.56
CA GLY A 258 -35.31 -6.60 -26.71
C GLY A 258 -35.96 -7.34 -27.89
N ALA A 259 -35.92 -8.67 -27.89
CA ALA A 259 -36.71 -9.55 -28.74
C ALA A 259 -37.63 -10.47 -27.88
N LYS A 260 -38.90 -10.05 -27.74
CA LYS A 260 -40.07 -10.84 -27.28
C LYS A 260 -40.36 -10.98 -25.77
N THR A 261 -41.39 -10.24 -25.37
CA THR A 261 -42.57 -10.56 -24.52
C THR A 261 -42.44 -11.21 -23.13
N LYS A 262 -42.95 -10.46 -22.14
CA LYS A 262 -43.33 -10.78 -20.74
C LYS A 262 -43.94 -12.18 -20.52
N SER A 263 -43.41 -12.93 -19.52
CA SER A 263 -44.19 -13.67 -18.48
C SER A 263 -43.37 -14.64 -17.57
N LYS A 264 -42.13 -14.30 -17.17
CA LYS A 264 -41.38 -15.13 -16.18
C LYS A 264 -40.76 -14.36 -15.01
N SER A 265 -41.12 -13.08 -14.83
CA SER A 265 -40.45 -12.18 -13.87
C SER A 265 -40.96 -12.27 -12.43
N GLU A 266 -42.13 -12.83 -12.15
CA GLU A 266 -42.67 -12.79 -10.77
C GLU A 266 -42.07 -13.88 -9.87
N ASN A 267 -41.93 -15.12 -10.37
CA ASN A 267 -41.41 -16.23 -9.56
C ASN A 267 -39.90 -16.11 -9.25
N MET A 268 -39.09 -15.54 -10.15
CA MET A 268 -37.64 -15.46 -9.93
C MET A 268 -37.27 -14.32 -8.97
N ILE A 269 -37.95 -13.17 -9.07
CA ILE A 269 -37.76 -12.02 -8.17
C ILE A 269 -38.26 -12.35 -6.75
N GLU A 270 -39.34 -13.13 -6.62
CA GLU A 270 -39.88 -13.54 -5.33
C GLU A 270 -39.02 -14.60 -4.62
N THR A 271 -38.40 -15.50 -5.37
CA THR A 271 -37.40 -16.46 -4.84
C THR A 271 -36.16 -15.72 -4.32
N MET A 272 -35.73 -14.65 -5.00
CA MET A 272 -34.58 -13.84 -4.59
C MET A 272 -34.86 -12.90 -3.41
N ARG A 273 -36.08 -12.37 -3.27
CA ARG A 273 -36.47 -11.57 -2.08
C ARG A 273 -36.42 -12.38 -0.78
N LYS A 274 -36.71 -13.68 -0.84
CA LYS A 274 -36.62 -14.58 0.33
C LYS A 274 -35.17 -14.81 0.79
N MET A 275 -34.16 -14.62 -0.08
CA MET A 275 -32.74 -14.70 0.30
C MET A 275 -32.20 -13.40 0.96
N ASN A 276 -32.92 -12.27 0.83
CA ASN A 276 -32.44 -10.95 1.27
C ASN A 276 -32.83 -10.55 2.71
N ASN A 277 -33.64 -11.35 3.40
CA ASN A 277 -34.05 -11.09 4.80
C ASN A 277 -33.01 -11.52 5.85
N GLY A 278 -31.77 -11.79 5.43
CA GLY A 278 -30.68 -12.27 6.28
C GLY A 278 -29.59 -11.25 6.60
N THR A 279 -29.76 -9.96 6.33
CA THR A 279 -28.69 -8.96 6.59
C THR A 279 -28.72 -8.49 8.05
N LYS A 280 -28.18 -9.31 8.97
CA LYS A 280 -27.90 -8.85 10.34
C LYS A 280 -26.69 -7.92 10.32
N GLN A 281 -26.90 -6.65 10.67
CA GLN A 281 -25.81 -5.78 11.13
C GLN A 281 -25.18 -6.42 12.37
N VAL A 282 -23.93 -6.88 12.25
CA VAL A 282 -23.21 -7.49 13.36
C VAL A 282 -22.57 -6.39 14.21
N LYS A 283 -23.03 -6.29 15.47
CA LYS A 283 -22.36 -5.53 16.52
C LYS A 283 -21.02 -6.20 16.84
N VAL A 284 -19.96 -5.42 16.75
CA VAL A 284 -18.58 -5.84 17.04
C VAL A 284 -18.39 -5.88 18.56
N ASN A 285 -18.32 -7.07 19.15
CA ASN A 285 -18.00 -7.24 20.58
C ASN A 285 -16.54 -7.64 20.76
N HIS A 286 -15.69 -6.69 21.18
CA HIS A 286 -14.33 -6.97 21.66
C HIS A 286 -14.34 -7.08 23.19
N SER A 287 -14.50 -8.29 23.74
CA SER A 287 -14.21 -8.53 25.16
C SER A 287 -12.77 -9.04 25.31
N CYS A 288 -11.88 -8.18 25.81
CA CYS A 288 -10.56 -8.60 26.28
C CYS A 288 -10.67 -8.82 27.79
N LYS A 289 -10.56 -10.07 28.26
CA LYS A 289 -10.38 -10.37 29.69
C LYS A 289 -8.87 -10.48 29.95
N ILE A 290 -8.32 -9.49 30.65
CA ILE A 290 -6.93 -9.52 31.10
C ILE A 290 -6.93 -10.07 32.53
N ASN A 291 -6.46 -11.31 32.71
CA ASN A 291 -6.10 -11.82 34.03
C ASN A 291 -4.67 -11.38 34.34
N LYS A 292 -4.50 -10.59 35.40
CA LYS A 292 -3.18 -10.24 35.93
C LYS A 292 -2.59 -11.42 36.70
N SER A 293 -1.49 -11.97 36.20
CA SER A 293 -0.43 -12.54 37.03
C SER A 293 0.91 -12.44 36.31
N ILE A 294 1.72 -11.45 36.70
CA ILE A 294 3.09 -11.30 36.22
C ILE A 294 4.00 -12.15 37.10
N LYS A 295 4.70 -13.12 36.50
CA LYS A 295 6.14 -13.46 36.71
C LYS A 295 6.48 -14.80 36.05
N LYS A 296 7.05 -14.75 34.85
CA LYS A 296 8.03 -15.68 34.27
C LYS A 296 8.73 -14.90 33.14
N GLN A 297 10.05 -14.97 33.03
CA GLN A 297 10.85 -14.26 32.01
C GLN A 297 10.11 -14.24 30.66
N ASP A 298 9.65 -13.06 30.22
CA ASP A 298 8.72 -12.94 29.11
C ASP A 298 9.36 -13.50 27.83
N GLN A 299 8.83 -14.64 27.38
CA GLN A 299 9.20 -15.22 26.09
C GLN A 299 8.75 -14.27 25.00
N THR A 300 9.67 -13.48 24.47
CA THR A 300 9.36 -12.58 23.36
C THR A 300 9.54 -13.27 22.01
N VAL A 301 8.71 -12.91 21.04
CA VAL A 301 8.59 -13.65 19.77
C VAL A 301 9.10 -12.82 18.59
N ASN A 302 9.70 -13.47 17.58
CA ASN A 302 10.12 -12.78 16.36
C ASN A 302 8.93 -12.54 15.43
N THR A 303 8.34 -11.34 15.54
CA THR A 303 7.12 -10.93 14.83
C THR A 303 7.17 -11.14 13.33
N ARG A 304 8.30 -10.86 12.69
CA ARG A 304 8.42 -10.95 11.23
C ARG A 304 8.44 -12.38 10.70
N LYS A 305 8.91 -13.34 11.49
CA LYS A 305 8.90 -14.77 11.12
C LYS A 305 7.51 -15.39 11.28
N GLU A 306 6.78 -15.00 12.33
CA GLU A 306 5.63 -15.77 12.79
C GLU A 306 4.26 -15.20 12.42
N LEU A 307 4.16 -13.88 12.20
CA LEU A 307 2.88 -13.25 11.85
C LEU A 307 2.66 -13.16 10.34
N GLY A 308 3.67 -13.42 9.52
CA GLY A 308 3.60 -13.08 8.10
C GLY A 308 3.62 -11.56 7.89
N ARG A 309 3.02 -11.05 6.80
CA ARG A 309 3.08 -9.63 6.48
C ARG A 309 1.84 -9.08 5.77
N PRO A 310 1.21 -8.02 6.32
CA PRO A 310 0.11 -7.36 5.65
C PRO A 310 0.58 -6.44 4.53
N CYS A 311 -0.31 -6.16 3.57
CA CYS A 311 -0.08 -5.09 2.62
C CYS A 311 0.03 -3.75 3.40
N CYS A 312 1.14 -3.03 3.26
CA CYS A 312 1.32 -1.74 3.93
C CYS A 312 0.27 -0.68 3.53
N GLY A 313 -0.29 -0.81 2.33
CA GLY A 313 -1.40 0.03 1.86
C GLY A 313 -2.76 -0.36 2.45
N GLY A 314 -2.86 -1.51 3.13
CA GLY A 314 -4.13 -2.11 3.58
C GLY A 314 -4.94 -2.77 2.47
N GLY A 315 -4.35 -2.95 1.28
CA GLY A 315 -5.04 -3.48 0.12
C GLY A 315 -5.12 -5.01 0.09
N THR A 316 -6.24 -5.54 -0.41
CA THR A 316 -6.44 -6.96 -0.68
C THR A 316 -5.58 -7.45 -1.85
N MET A 317 -4.87 -8.56 -1.68
CA MET A 317 -4.03 -9.20 -2.69
C MET A 317 -4.78 -10.39 -3.28
N CYS A 318 -4.73 -10.55 -4.60
CA CYS A 318 -5.19 -11.75 -5.29
C CYS A 318 -4.01 -12.72 -5.40
N THR A 319 -4.18 -13.93 -4.87
CA THR A 319 -3.13 -14.95 -4.80
C THR A 319 -3.63 -16.23 -5.45
N SER A 320 -2.72 -17.03 -6.02
CA SER A 320 -3.06 -18.39 -6.46
C SER A 320 -1.99 -19.40 -6.06
N ASN A 321 -2.45 -20.65 -5.92
CA ASN A 321 -1.63 -21.81 -5.56
C ASN A 321 -1.36 -22.71 -6.77
N GLN A 322 -0.70 -23.85 -6.53
CA GLN A 322 -0.36 -24.81 -7.59
C GLN A 322 -1.56 -25.45 -8.29
N SER A 323 -2.71 -25.59 -7.61
CA SER A 323 -3.94 -26.09 -8.23
C SER A 323 -4.70 -25.02 -9.03
N GLY A 324 -4.18 -23.79 -9.11
CA GLY A 324 -4.85 -22.66 -9.76
C GLY A 324 -5.97 -22.04 -8.92
N LYS A 325 -6.20 -22.51 -7.69
CA LYS A 325 -7.19 -21.92 -6.77
C LYS A 325 -6.78 -20.49 -6.44
N VAL A 326 -7.69 -19.56 -6.69
CA VAL A 326 -7.56 -18.14 -6.35
C VAL A 326 -8.02 -17.90 -4.91
N SER A 327 -7.33 -17.02 -4.19
CA SER A 327 -7.68 -16.60 -2.83
C SER A 327 -7.29 -15.15 -2.59
N TYR A 328 -8.02 -14.47 -1.71
CA TYR A 328 -7.84 -13.05 -1.43
C TYR A 328 -7.35 -12.82 0.00
N ALA A 329 -6.28 -12.04 0.15
CA ALA A 329 -5.64 -11.84 1.46
C ALA A 329 -5.18 -10.40 1.68
N LYS A 330 -5.44 -9.84 2.86
CA LYS A 330 -4.83 -8.60 3.35
C LYS A 330 -3.47 -8.85 4.02
N GLN A 331 -3.25 -10.07 4.54
CA GLN A 331 -1.98 -10.55 5.09
C GLN A 331 -1.54 -11.87 4.48
N LEU A 332 -0.27 -11.95 4.06
CA LEU A 332 0.36 -13.18 3.59
C LEU A 332 1.07 -13.90 4.75
N PRO A 333 1.01 -15.24 4.82
CA PRO A 333 1.66 -16.00 5.87
C PRO A 333 3.19 -16.02 5.74
N ASN A 334 3.74 -15.80 4.54
CA ASN A 334 5.17 -15.66 4.31
C ASN A 334 5.45 -14.70 3.13
N THR A 335 6.70 -14.27 3.01
CA THR A 335 7.15 -13.31 1.99
C THR A 335 8.46 -13.75 1.31
N GLU A 336 8.71 -15.07 1.30
CA GLU A 336 9.90 -15.70 0.74
C GLU A 336 9.79 -15.82 -0.78
N PHE A 337 9.97 -14.68 -1.46
CA PHE A 337 9.86 -14.58 -2.91
C PHE A 337 11.22 -14.54 -3.61
N ARG A 338 12.27 -15.07 -2.97
CA ARG A 338 13.59 -15.15 -3.61
C ARG A 338 13.45 -15.90 -4.95
N ASP A 339 14.07 -15.35 -6.00
CA ASP A 339 14.09 -15.87 -7.37
C ASP A 339 12.74 -15.83 -8.12
N TRP A 340 11.68 -15.31 -7.50
CA TRP A 340 10.42 -15.05 -8.20
C TRP A 340 10.60 -13.91 -9.20
N GLY A 341 9.91 -14.01 -10.34
CA GLY A 341 9.77 -12.90 -11.27
C GLY A 341 8.79 -11.87 -10.71
N CYS A 342 9.14 -10.59 -10.80
CA CYS A 342 8.41 -9.48 -10.18
C CYS A 342 8.29 -8.31 -11.16
N LEU A 343 7.10 -7.72 -11.28
CA LEU A 343 6.82 -6.60 -12.18
C LEU A 343 6.87 -5.24 -11.47
N ILE A 344 7.65 -5.12 -10.40
CA ILE A 344 7.69 -3.89 -9.57
C ILE A 344 7.99 -2.62 -10.38
N ASN A 345 8.87 -2.71 -11.38
CA ASN A 345 9.24 -1.60 -12.26
C ASN A 345 8.06 -1.04 -13.09
N TRP A 346 7.03 -1.85 -13.33
CA TRP A 346 5.82 -1.48 -14.07
C TRP A 346 4.73 -0.85 -13.20
N HIS A 347 4.93 -0.86 -11.88
CA HIS A 347 3.90 -0.43 -10.92
C HIS A 347 4.42 0.57 -9.90
N TRP A 348 5.73 0.79 -9.82
CA TRP A 348 6.33 1.55 -8.74
C TRP A 348 7.56 2.33 -9.17
N LEU A 349 7.65 3.55 -8.65
CA LEU A 349 8.83 4.40 -8.63
C LEU A 349 9.02 4.93 -7.22
N HIS A 350 10.27 5.02 -6.77
CA HIS A 350 10.60 5.58 -5.47
C HIS A 350 11.71 6.61 -5.61
N ILE A 351 11.55 7.74 -4.92
CA ILE A 351 12.47 8.86 -4.93
C ILE A 351 12.92 9.11 -3.49
N GLU A 352 14.23 9.12 -3.26
CA GLU A 352 14.84 9.54 -2.00
C GLU A 352 15.45 10.94 -2.21
N GLN A 353 14.68 11.99 -1.88
CA GLN A 353 14.98 13.38 -2.26
C GLN A 353 16.32 13.87 -1.71
N GLU A 354 16.61 13.57 -0.44
CA GLU A 354 17.85 14.02 0.21
C GLU A 354 19.08 13.28 -0.30
N TYR A 355 18.92 12.04 -0.75
CA TYR A 355 20.03 11.20 -1.20
C TYR A 355 20.29 11.26 -2.69
N ASP A 356 19.53 12.07 -3.43
CA ASP A 356 19.60 12.16 -4.89
C ASP A 356 19.45 10.79 -5.57
N LYS A 357 18.52 9.95 -5.10
CA LYS A 357 18.34 8.58 -5.60
C LYS A 357 16.95 8.32 -6.15
N ILE A 358 16.91 7.57 -7.25
CA ILE A 358 15.71 7.03 -7.87
C ILE A 358 15.81 5.51 -7.88
N LEU A 359 14.76 4.85 -7.43
CA LEU A 359 14.66 3.41 -7.20
C LEU A 359 13.34 2.90 -7.79
N HIS A 360 13.23 1.61 -8.10
CA HIS A 360 11.90 1.04 -8.33
C HIS A 360 11.07 1.00 -7.04
N HIS A 361 11.71 0.69 -5.90
CA HIS A 361 11.00 0.62 -4.63
C HIS A 361 11.93 0.70 -3.41
N GLN A 362 11.47 1.38 -2.35
CA GLN A 362 12.27 1.79 -1.18
C GLN A 362 12.93 0.65 -0.38
N THR A 363 12.24 -0.49 -0.19
CA THR A 363 12.72 -1.54 0.72
C THR A 363 13.50 -2.64 0.01
N CYS A 364 13.05 -3.04 -1.18
CA CYS A 364 13.70 -4.13 -1.91
C CYS A 364 14.88 -3.62 -2.70
N ARG A 365 14.77 -2.40 -3.27
CA ARG A 365 15.75 -1.78 -4.17
C ARG A 365 16.17 -2.72 -5.30
N SER A 366 15.32 -3.70 -5.65
CA SER A 366 15.62 -4.68 -6.69
C SER A 366 15.63 -4.00 -8.04
N THR A 367 16.62 -4.34 -8.85
CA THR A 367 16.75 -3.92 -10.25
C THR A 367 16.95 -5.17 -11.13
N PHE A 368 17.24 -4.96 -12.41
CA PHE A 368 17.42 -6.01 -13.41
C PHE A 368 18.68 -6.86 -13.12
N GLY A 369 18.76 -8.04 -13.76
CA GLY A 369 19.89 -8.97 -13.58
C GLY A 369 20.06 -9.51 -12.15
N GLY A 370 19.01 -9.51 -11.33
CA GLY A 370 19.08 -9.96 -9.94
C GLY A 370 19.88 -9.03 -9.02
N LYS A 371 20.09 -7.77 -9.42
CA LYS A 371 20.86 -6.78 -8.65
C LYS A 371 19.96 -5.99 -7.68
N VAL A 372 20.61 -5.27 -6.78
CA VAL A 372 19.97 -4.33 -5.84
C VAL A 372 20.69 -2.99 -5.92
N GLY A 373 19.96 -1.90 -6.09
CA GLY A 373 20.51 -0.55 -6.16
C GLY A 373 19.53 0.46 -6.75
N GLU A 374 19.95 1.72 -6.80
CA GLU A 374 19.32 2.79 -7.57
C GLU A 374 19.32 2.51 -9.07
N ILE A 375 18.31 3.04 -9.75
CA ILE A 375 18.25 3.08 -11.21
C ILE A 375 18.82 4.39 -11.77
N GLY A 376 19.13 5.35 -10.91
CA GLY A 376 19.76 6.61 -11.27
C GLY A 376 19.55 7.66 -10.19
N THR A 377 19.85 8.91 -10.52
CA THR A 377 19.77 10.06 -9.60
C THR A 377 18.77 11.09 -10.10
N ILE A 378 18.31 11.98 -9.21
CA ILE A 378 17.45 13.11 -9.57
C ILE A 378 18.24 14.11 -10.43
N SER A 379 19.53 14.29 -10.10
CA SER A 379 20.43 15.16 -10.87
C SER A 379 20.53 14.75 -12.35
N ASP A 380 20.61 13.44 -12.61
CA ASP A 380 20.76 12.84 -13.95
C ASP A 380 19.51 12.07 -14.42
N CYS A 381 18.31 12.50 -13.98
CA CYS A 381 17.07 11.75 -14.21
C CYS A 381 16.73 11.52 -15.70
N GLU A 382 17.20 12.41 -16.59
CA GLU A 382 17.08 12.27 -18.05
C GLU A 382 17.75 10.99 -18.58
N LYS A 383 18.90 10.58 -18.01
CA LYS A 383 19.61 9.35 -18.40
C LYS A 383 18.76 8.10 -18.14
N ILE A 384 17.89 8.13 -17.14
CA ILE A 384 16.96 7.04 -16.82
C ILE A 384 15.94 6.88 -17.95
N ILE A 385 15.37 7.99 -18.41
CA ILE A 385 14.41 8.02 -19.52
C ILE A 385 15.07 7.51 -20.81
N ASP A 386 16.28 7.98 -21.12
CA ASP A 386 16.99 7.57 -22.33
C ASP A 386 17.33 6.08 -22.34
N ARG A 387 17.80 5.54 -21.22
CA ARG A 387 18.07 4.10 -21.10
C ARG A 387 16.80 3.27 -21.25
N LEU A 388 15.67 3.72 -20.67
CA LEU A 388 14.38 3.04 -20.85
C LEU A 388 13.89 3.09 -22.30
N LYS A 389 14.00 4.23 -22.98
CA LYS A 389 13.67 4.34 -24.41
C LYS A 389 14.51 3.39 -25.27
N LYS A 390 15.82 3.34 -25.02
CA LYS A 390 16.74 2.41 -25.71
C LYS A 390 16.38 0.95 -25.46
N GLN A 391 16.05 0.60 -24.22
CA GLN A 391 15.54 -0.73 -23.90
C GLN A 391 14.25 -1.03 -24.65
N PHE A 392 13.27 -0.13 -24.64
CA PHE A 392 12.00 -0.37 -25.32
C PHE A 392 12.14 -0.49 -26.84
N ALA A 393 13.13 0.18 -27.43
CA ALA A 393 13.45 0.06 -28.85
C ALA A 393 13.95 -1.34 -29.25
N THR A 394 14.45 -2.16 -28.31
CA THR A 394 14.81 -3.56 -28.61
C THR A 394 13.61 -4.48 -28.74
N GLY A 395 12.39 -4.00 -28.43
CA GLY A 395 11.18 -4.82 -28.38
C GLY A 395 11.14 -5.77 -27.19
N THR A 396 12.06 -5.65 -26.23
CA THR A 396 12.17 -6.55 -25.09
C THR A 396 12.25 -5.79 -23.76
N MET A 397 11.84 -6.43 -22.67
CA MET A 397 12.03 -5.90 -21.32
C MET A 397 12.42 -7.01 -20.33
N PRO A 398 13.54 -6.85 -19.59
CA PRO A 398 13.89 -7.80 -18.55
C PRO A 398 12.88 -7.83 -17.39
N VAL A 399 12.57 -9.02 -16.91
CA VAL A 399 11.77 -9.24 -15.71
C VAL A 399 12.69 -9.20 -14.49
N ILE A 400 12.32 -8.43 -13.46
CA ILE A 400 13.10 -8.38 -12.21
C ILE A 400 12.97 -9.73 -11.49
N LYS A 401 14.10 -10.43 -11.32
CA LYS A 401 14.21 -11.56 -10.40
C LYS A 401 14.50 -11.07 -9.00
N CYS A 402 13.73 -11.51 -8.01
CA CYS A 402 13.85 -11.04 -6.64
C CYS A 402 15.14 -11.57 -5.98
N PRO A 403 16.10 -10.71 -5.60
CA PRO A 403 17.35 -11.14 -4.97
C PRO A 403 17.25 -11.24 -3.44
N LYS A 404 16.12 -10.82 -2.86
CA LYS A 404 15.93 -10.74 -1.42
C LYS A 404 15.39 -12.05 -0.88
N LYS A 405 15.93 -12.50 0.25
CA LYS A 405 15.38 -13.64 1.00
C LYS A 405 13.91 -13.40 1.40
N LEU A 406 13.60 -12.16 1.76
CA LEU A 406 12.27 -11.76 2.23
C LEU A 406 11.84 -10.44 1.61
N CYS A 407 10.59 -10.38 1.18
CA CYS A 407 10.02 -9.17 0.62
C CYS A 407 9.46 -8.26 1.73
N GLY A 408 10.01 -7.06 1.87
CA GLY A 408 9.63 -6.11 2.92
C GLY A 408 8.45 -5.18 2.58
N CYS A 409 8.22 -4.83 1.33
CA CYS A 409 7.06 -4.05 0.88
C CYS A 409 6.92 -4.25 -0.65
N GLY A 410 5.84 -3.79 -1.27
CA GLY A 410 5.51 -4.14 -2.66
C GLY A 410 4.99 -5.58 -2.81
N LEU A 411 4.56 -6.20 -1.69
CA LEU A 411 3.97 -7.55 -1.65
C LEU A 411 2.77 -7.68 -2.60
N CYS A 412 1.99 -6.61 -2.71
CA CYS A 412 0.75 -6.56 -3.49
C CYS A 412 0.93 -6.35 -5.00
N ILE A 413 2.16 -6.39 -5.52
CA ILE A 413 2.45 -6.26 -6.95
C ILE A 413 2.52 -7.63 -7.64
N SER A 414 2.13 -7.69 -8.91
CA SER A 414 2.26 -8.87 -9.77
C SER A 414 3.64 -9.53 -9.67
N LYS A 415 3.65 -10.78 -9.20
CA LYS A 415 4.85 -11.62 -9.08
C LYS A 415 4.48 -13.09 -9.11
N ALA A 416 5.37 -13.91 -9.63
CA ALA A 416 5.16 -15.36 -9.68
C ALA A 416 6.46 -16.14 -9.53
N LYS A 417 6.32 -17.35 -8.99
CA LYS A 417 7.43 -18.28 -8.79
C LYS A 417 7.99 -18.81 -10.11
N ASN A 418 7.11 -19.11 -11.05
CA ASN A 418 7.45 -19.83 -12.27
C ASN A 418 7.47 -18.88 -13.48
N ASN A 419 8.27 -19.23 -14.49
CA ASN A 419 8.45 -18.44 -15.71
C ASN A 419 7.18 -18.32 -16.55
N GLU A 420 6.36 -19.37 -16.63
CA GLU A 420 5.09 -19.34 -17.35
C GLU A 420 4.11 -18.34 -16.71
N ASP A 421 3.93 -18.40 -15.39
CA ASP A 421 3.02 -17.55 -14.64
C ASP A 421 3.42 -16.07 -14.70
N ILE A 422 4.72 -15.76 -14.55
CA ILE A 422 5.18 -14.37 -14.66
C ILE A 422 5.05 -13.84 -16.10
N THR A 423 5.20 -14.69 -17.11
CA THR A 423 5.00 -14.31 -18.52
C THR A 423 3.54 -13.97 -18.77
N LYS A 424 2.59 -14.74 -18.23
CA LYS A 424 1.15 -14.41 -18.27
C LYS A 424 0.86 -13.08 -17.58
N LEU A 425 1.42 -12.84 -16.38
CA LEU A 425 1.27 -11.56 -15.69
C LEU A 425 1.89 -10.39 -16.46
N PHE A 426 3.02 -10.62 -17.14
CA PHE A 426 3.67 -9.63 -17.97
C PHE A 426 2.75 -9.19 -19.11
N TYR A 427 2.19 -10.12 -19.88
CA TYR A 427 1.28 -9.78 -20.98
C TYR A 427 -0.07 -9.22 -20.53
N LYS A 428 -0.50 -9.48 -19.29
CA LYS A 428 -1.63 -8.75 -18.68
C LYS A 428 -1.31 -7.28 -18.37
N THR A 429 -0.02 -6.95 -18.22
CA THR A 429 0.44 -5.63 -17.75
C THR A 429 1.04 -4.78 -18.87
N VAL A 430 1.74 -5.43 -19.80
CA VAL A 430 2.62 -4.82 -20.80
C VAL A 430 2.21 -5.27 -22.19
N LYS A 431 2.15 -4.33 -23.13
CA LYS A 431 1.91 -4.56 -24.56
C LYS A 431 3.16 -4.25 -25.38
N ASN A 432 3.26 -4.84 -26.56
CA ASN A 432 4.30 -4.56 -27.57
C ASN A 432 5.75 -4.82 -27.11
N LEU A 433 5.97 -5.57 -26.04
CA LEU A 433 7.29 -5.99 -25.58
C LEU A 433 7.27 -7.48 -25.26
N THR A 434 8.40 -8.14 -25.46
CA THR A 434 8.62 -9.53 -25.03
C THR A 434 9.40 -9.56 -23.71
N PRO A 435 8.94 -10.30 -22.68
CA PRO A 435 9.68 -10.41 -21.43
C PRO A 435 10.97 -11.20 -21.61
N VAL A 436 12.07 -10.69 -21.05
CA VAL A 436 13.35 -11.40 -20.94
C VAL A 436 13.49 -11.87 -19.49
N LEU A 437 13.47 -13.19 -19.29
CA LEU A 437 13.36 -13.76 -17.94
C LEU A 437 14.66 -13.69 -17.14
N GLU A 438 15.78 -13.50 -17.83
CA GLU A 438 17.12 -13.31 -17.28
C GLU A 438 17.87 -12.29 -18.13
N GLY A 439 18.32 -11.18 -17.53
CA GLY A 439 19.05 -10.14 -18.26
C GLY A 439 19.12 -8.82 -17.51
N ASN A 440 20.05 -7.96 -17.93
CA ASN A 440 20.08 -6.55 -17.56
C ASN A 440 19.34 -5.73 -18.62
N LEU A 441 19.10 -4.44 -18.32
CA LEU A 441 18.83 -3.50 -19.41
C LEU A 441 20.03 -3.50 -20.36
N VAL A 442 19.81 -3.13 -21.61
CA VAL A 442 20.91 -2.84 -22.52
C VAL A 442 21.73 -1.70 -21.91
N ASP A 443 22.91 -2.07 -21.41
CA ASP A 443 23.96 -1.14 -21.04
C ASP A 443 24.48 -0.52 -22.35
N LEU A 444 24.63 0.80 -22.39
CA LEU A 444 25.48 1.45 -23.39
C LEU A 444 26.87 1.62 -22.80
#